data_AF-A0A258VJL2-F1
#
_entry.id   AF-A0A258VJL2-F1
#
_cell.length_a   1.000
_cell.length_b   1.000
_cell.length_c   1.000
_cell.angle_alpha   90.00
_cell.angle_beta   90.00
_cell.angle_gamma   90.00
#
_symmetry.space_group_name_H-M   'P 1'
#
loop_
_entity.id
_entity.type
_entity.pdbx_description
1 polymer ?
#
loop_
_entity_poly.entity_id
_entity_poly.type
_entity_poly.pdbx_seq_one_letter_code
_entity_poly.pdbx_strand_id
1 'polypeptide(L)'
;MIQKFSLLMLLVSSAAFAHLKIGTYAGVQATGQACQFTVKKIYYINNVAHPLNERVDIDVQGVAFTIQHPPVISSEKKMAYFNHDMFQGILPTQQGAMAFELKVTHAAARATRDEAIPTEFHLIQHVYQGDKRSSLDCTLRTVR
;
A
#
# COMPACT_ATOMS: atom_id res chain seq x y z
N MET A 1 48.49 -28.40 -13.00
CA MET A 1 47.10 -28.87 -12.91
C MET A 1 46.24 -27.68 -12.50
N ILE A 2 45.52 -27.07 -13.44
CA ILE A 2 44.64 -25.93 -13.19
C ILE A 2 43.26 -26.37 -13.69
N GLN A 3 42.39 -26.80 -12.79
CA GLN A 3 40.99 -27.00 -13.10
C GLN A 3 40.18 -26.05 -12.24
N LYS A 4 39.86 -24.91 -12.86
CA LYS A 4 39.02 -23.83 -12.36
C LYS A 4 37.63 -24.43 -12.10
N PHE A 5 37.26 -24.58 -10.83
CA PHE A 5 35.87 -24.89 -10.49
C PHE A 5 35.09 -23.58 -10.49
N SER A 6 34.25 -23.46 -11.51
CA SER A 6 33.43 -22.31 -11.81
C SER A 6 32.60 -21.88 -10.61
N LEU A 7 32.75 -20.61 -10.26
CA LEU A 7 31.91 -19.84 -9.35
C LEU A 7 30.47 -19.85 -9.88
N LEU A 8 29.65 -20.76 -9.35
CA LEU A 8 28.20 -20.74 -9.55
C LEU A 8 27.64 -19.59 -8.70
N MET A 9 27.80 -18.35 -9.20
CA MET A 9 27.05 -17.19 -8.75
C MET A 9 25.57 -17.45 -9.06
N LEU A 10 24.87 -18.07 -8.12
CA LEU A 10 23.42 -18.04 -8.03
C LEU A 10 23.02 -16.57 -7.87
N LEU A 11 22.69 -15.96 -9.02
CA LEU A 11 21.94 -14.72 -9.13
C LEU A 11 20.58 -14.94 -8.46
N VAL A 12 20.54 -14.82 -7.14
CA VAL A 12 19.30 -14.59 -6.41
C VAL A 12 18.93 -13.14 -6.69
N SER A 13 18.35 -12.89 -7.86
CA SER A 13 17.68 -11.62 -8.15
C SER A 13 16.47 -11.55 -7.25
N SER A 14 16.66 -11.03 -6.03
CA SER A 14 15.58 -10.56 -5.18
C SER A 14 14.85 -9.48 -5.97
N ALA A 15 13.69 -9.82 -6.52
CA ALA A 15 12.76 -8.82 -7.02
C ALA A 15 12.51 -7.86 -5.86
N ALA A 16 13.03 -6.64 -5.99
CA ALA A 16 12.81 -5.61 -5.00
C ALA A 16 11.36 -5.15 -5.20
N PHE A 17 10.51 -5.39 -4.21
CA PHE A 17 9.10 -5.04 -4.26
C PHE A 17 8.91 -3.68 -3.60
N ALA A 18 7.92 -2.93 -4.07
CA ALA A 18 7.54 -1.63 -3.52
C ALA A 18 6.95 -1.81 -2.11
N HIS A 19 7.76 -1.64 -1.06
CA HIS A 19 7.30 -1.91 0.30
C HIS A 19 7.00 -0.63 1.07
N LEU A 20 5.82 -0.57 1.68
CA LEU A 20 5.56 0.33 2.81
C LEU A 20 6.46 -0.03 3.98
N LYS A 21 6.77 0.93 4.87
CA LYS A 21 7.52 0.64 6.11
C LYS A 21 6.57 0.58 7.29
N ILE A 22 6.88 -0.28 8.25
CA ILE A 22 6.18 -0.30 9.55
C ILE A 22 6.48 1.02 10.27
N GLY A 23 5.44 1.69 10.76
CA GLY A 23 5.57 3.00 11.39
C GLY A 23 4.29 3.81 11.35
N THR A 24 4.33 4.98 11.98
CA THR A 24 3.23 5.96 11.95
C THR A 24 3.52 7.03 10.92
N TYR A 25 2.56 7.26 10.04
CA TYR A 25 2.59 8.29 9.02
C TYR A 25 1.61 9.39 9.43
N ALA A 26 2.11 10.61 9.52
CA ALA A 26 1.34 11.78 9.93
C ALA A 26 1.24 12.79 8.79
N GLY A 27 0.13 13.51 8.77
CA GLY A 27 -0.21 14.48 7.75
C GLY A 27 -1.15 15.55 8.27
N VAL A 28 -1.70 16.30 7.34
CA VAL A 28 -2.67 17.37 7.60
C VAL A 28 -3.83 17.26 6.63
N GLN A 29 -5.04 17.52 7.14
CA GLN A 29 -6.24 17.70 6.32
C GLN A 29 -6.25 19.10 5.70
N ALA A 30 -7.09 19.32 4.70
CA ALA A 30 -7.30 20.64 4.10
C ALA A 30 -7.75 21.70 5.13
N THR A 31 -8.40 21.28 6.21
CA THR A 31 -8.84 22.12 7.33
C THR A 31 -7.72 22.49 8.30
N GLY A 32 -6.50 21.98 8.11
CA GLY A 32 -5.36 22.16 9.00
C GLY A 32 -5.32 21.19 10.20
N GLN A 33 -6.33 20.32 10.35
CA GLN A 33 -6.34 19.30 11.40
C GLN A 33 -5.28 18.23 11.12
N ALA A 34 -4.57 17.80 12.17
CA ALA A 34 -3.63 16.69 12.07
C ALA A 34 -4.37 15.37 11.80
N CYS A 35 -3.75 14.49 11.03
CA CYS A 35 -4.25 13.16 10.70
C CYS A 35 -3.09 12.17 10.66
N GLN A 36 -3.36 10.90 10.94
CA GLN A 36 -2.34 9.87 10.93
C GLN A 36 -2.93 8.48 10.73
N PHE A 37 -2.10 7.56 10.25
CA PHE A 37 -2.33 6.12 10.31
C PHE A 37 -1.03 5.42 10.73
N THR A 38 -1.13 4.19 11.23
CA THR A 38 0.01 3.38 11.62
C THR A 38 0.02 2.07 10.86
N VAL A 39 1.10 1.80 10.13
CA VAL A 39 1.39 0.47 9.58
C VAL A 39 1.89 -0.42 10.71
N LYS A 40 1.18 -1.52 10.97
CA LYS A 40 1.46 -2.46 12.07
C LYS A 40 2.24 -3.67 11.58
N LYS A 41 1.87 -4.21 10.42
CA LYS A 41 2.41 -5.46 9.91
C LYS A 41 2.36 -5.48 8.40
N ILE A 42 3.35 -6.12 7.79
CA ILE A 42 3.41 -6.40 6.36
C ILE A 42 3.68 -7.88 6.19
N TYR A 43 2.91 -8.56 5.34
CA TYR A 43 3.08 -9.99 5.08
C TYR A 43 2.59 -10.36 3.68
N TYR A 44 2.96 -11.57 3.23
CA TYR A 44 2.54 -12.12 1.95
C TYR A 44 1.63 -13.32 2.16
N ILE A 45 0.50 -13.36 1.44
CA ILE A 45 -0.34 -14.55 1.39
C ILE A 45 0.49 -15.74 0.90
N ASN A 46 0.40 -16.86 1.62
CA ASN A 46 1.12 -18.10 1.34
C ASN A 46 2.65 -17.96 1.24
N ASN A 47 3.23 -16.92 1.85
CA ASN A 47 4.66 -16.58 1.76
C ASN A 47 5.16 -16.37 0.32
N VAL A 48 4.26 -16.03 -0.61
CA VAL A 48 4.62 -15.76 -2.00
C VAL A 48 4.84 -14.26 -2.17
N ALA A 49 6.11 -13.86 -2.24
CA ALA A 49 6.52 -12.48 -2.45
C ALA A 49 6.08 -11.97 -3.83
N HIS A 50 4.93 -11.31 -3.86
CA HIS A 50 4.32 -10.73 -5.05
C HIS A 50 3.37 -9.60 -4.59
N PRO A 51 3.31 -8.42 -5.24
CA PRO A 51 2.53 -7.28 -4.76
C PRO A 51 1.03 -7.56 -4.61
N LEU A 52 0.45 -8.39 -5.49
CA LEU A 52 -0.93 -8.88 -5.33
C LEU A 52 -1.17 -9.73 -4.06
N ASN A 53 -0.13 -10.36 -3.53
CA ASN A 53 -0.17 -11.15 -2.30
C ASN A 53 0.26 -10.34 -1.07
N GLU A 54 0.76 -9.12 -1.25
CA GLU A 54 1.13 -8.25 -0.15
C GLU A 54 -0.11 -7.81 0.62
N ARG A 55 -0.01 -7.86 1.95
CA ARG A 55 -1.02 -7.41 2.89
C ARG A 55 -0.34 -6.52 3.90
N VAL A 56 -0.94 -5.35 4.11
CA VAL A 56 -0.46 -4.36 5.05
C VAL A 56 -1.56 -4.12 6.07
N ASP A 57 -1.34 -4.55 7.30
CA ASP A 57 -2.26 -4.26 8.39
C ASP A 57 -1.95 -2.87 8.92
N ILE A 58 -2.96 -2.02 8.95
CA ILE A 58 -2.87 -0.65 9.42
C ILE A 58 -3.93 -0.36 10.48
N ASP A 59 -3.70 0.70 11.26
CA ASP A 59 -4.68 1.33 12.12
C ASP A 59 -4.83 2.80 11.72
N VAL A 60 -6.07 3.26 11.54
CA VAL A 60 -6.40 4.66 11.26
C VAL A 60 -7.59 5.06 12.12
N GLN A 61 -7.40 6.06 12.98
CA GLN A 61 -8.43 6.51 13.93
C GLN A 61 -9.03 5.38 14.80
N GLY A 62 -8.24 4.37 15.16
CA GLY A 62 -8.69 3.22 15.94
C GLY A 62 -9.48 2.18 15.12
N VAL A 63 -9.54 2.31 13.80
CA VAL A 63 -10.11 1.33 12.89
C VAL A 63 -8.98 0.56 12.22
N ALA A 64 -8.98 -0.77 12.38
CA ALA A 64 -8.01 -1.66 11.78
C ALA A 64 -8.41 -2.03 10.35
N PHE A 65 -7.52 -1.81 9.38
CA PHE A 65 -7.68 -2.24 7.99
C PHE A 65 -6.57 -3.19 7.59
N THR A 66 -6.86 -4.11 6.68
CA THR A 66 -5.85 -4.77 5.86
C THR A 66 -5.94 -4.20 4.45
N ILE A 67 -4.86 -3.60 3.97
CA ILE A 67 -4.77 -2.97 2.65
C ILE A 67 -3.82 -3.74 1.74
N GLN A 68 -4.01 -3.59 0.43
CA GLN A 68 -3.20 -4.23 -0.62
C GLN A 68 -3.19 -3.37 -1.88
N HIS A 69 -2.27 -3.66 -2.81
CA HIS A 69 -2.38 -3.13 -4.16
C HIS A 69 -3.66 -3.63 -4.85
N PRO A 70 -4.47 -2.75 -5.45
CA PRO A 70 -5.65 -3.17 -6.19
C PRO A 70 -5.25 -3.98 -7.42
N PRO A 71 -5.88 -5.14 -7.68
CA PRO A 71 -5.70 -5.85 -8.93
C PRO A 71 -6.33 -5.07 -10.08
N VAL A 72 -5.68 -5.10 -11.24
CA VAL A 72 -6.20 -4.55 -12.49
C VAL A 72 -6.26 -5.67 -13.52
N ILE A 73 -7.45 -5.90 -14.06
CA ILE A 73 -7.72 -6.92 -15.08
C ILE A 73 -8.21 -6.20 -16.34
N SER A 74 -7.54 -6.41 -17.46
CA SER A 74 -7.96 -5.90 -18.76
C SER A 74 -8.15 -7.04 -19.75
N SER A 75 -9.41 -7.37 -20.02
CA SER A 75 -9.78 -8.40 -21.00
C SER A 75 -9.45 -8.00 -22.44
N GLU A 76 -9.42 -6.70 -22.74
CA GLU A 76 -9.03 -6.15 -24.04
C GLU A 76 -7.53 -6.34 -24.26
N LYS A 77 -6.71 -5.91 -23.29
CA LYS A 77 -5.24 -5.99 -23.38
C LYS A 77 -4.68 -7.38 -23.04
N LYS A 78 -5.52 -8.31 -22.58
CA LYS A 78 -5.12 -9.64 -22.08
C LYS A 78 -4.07 -9.54 -20.95
N MET A 79 -4.28 -8.61 -20.02
CA MET A 79 -3.35 -8.38 -18.90
C MET A 79 -4.04 -8.52 -17.55
N ALA A 80 -3.28 -9.03 -16.59
CA ALA A 80 -3.59 -8.99 -15.16
C ALA A 80 -2.36 -8.44 -14.43
N TYR A 81 -2.52 -7.32 -13.74
CA TYR A 81 -1.45 -6.63 -13.02
C TYR A 81 -2.02 -5.96 -11.77
N PHE A 82 -1.28 -5.05 -11.15
CA PHE A 82 -1.70 -4.30 -9.98
C PHE A 82 -1.41 -2.81 -10.13
N ASN A 83 -2.18 -1.98 -9.45
CA ASN A 83 -1.88 -0.56 -9.39
C ASN A 83 -0.68 -0.35 -8.45
N HIS A 84 0.47 0.02 -9.02
CA HIS A 84 1.71 0.26 -8.28
C HIS A 84 1.62 1.44 -7.31
N ASP A 85 0.83 2.47 -7.62
CA ASP A 85 0.86 3.74 -6.91
C ASP A 85 -0.24 3.85 -5.83
N MET A 86 -0.89 2.74 -5.49
CA MET A 86 -2.01 2.74 -4.57
C MET A 86 -2.10 1.45 -3.75
N PHE A 87 -2.44 1.61 -2.47
CA PHE A 87 -2.98 0.57 -1.62
C PHE A 87 -4.43 0.88 -1.28
N GLN A 88 -5.27 -0.14 -1.18
CA GLN A 88 -6.65 0.01 -0.75
C GLN A 88 -7.11 -1.14 0.16
N GLY A 89 -8.08 -0.86 1.02
CA GLY A 89 -8.80 -1.83 1.82
C GLY A 89 -10.25 -1.40 2.01
N ILE A 90 -11.16 -2.36 2.15
CA ILE A 90 -12.59 -2.12 2.38
C ILE A 90 -13.04 -3.00 3.53
N LEU A 91 -13.83 -2.42 4.43
CA LEU A 91 -14.45 -3.09 5.56
C LEU A 91 -15.98 -2.93 5.47
N PRO A 92 -16.75 -4.00 5.65
CA PRO A 92 -18.19 -3.87 5.85
C PRO A 92 -18.46 -3.21 7.20
N THR A 93 -19.55 -2.44 7.27
CA THR A 93 -20.10 -1.90 8.51
C THR A 93 -21.56 -2.33 8.63
N GLN A 94 -22.19 -2.13 9.79
CA GLN A 94 -23.60 -2.47 9.96
C GLN A 94 -24.54 -1.73 8.98
N GLN A 95 -24.12 -0.57 8.45
CA GLN A 95 -24.97 0.31 7.64
C GLN A 95 -24.45 0.55 6.22
N GLY A 96 -23.34 -0.09 5.82
CA GLY A 96 -22.71 0.11 4.53
C GLY A 96 -21.25 -0.34 4.52
N ALA A 97 -20.33 0.49 4.03
CA ALA A 97 -18.91 0.16 3.96
C ALA A 97 -18.02 1.33 4.36
N MET A 98 -16.83 1.00 4.86
CA MET A 98 -15.73 1.93 5.07
C MET A 98 -14.57 1.49 4.16
N ALA A 99 -13.90 2.44 3.52
CA ALA A 99 -12.75 2.18 2.66
C ALA A 99 -11.57 3.03 3.11
N PHE A 100 -10.37 2.47 2.96
CA PHE A 100 -9.13 3.20 3.10
C PHE A 100 -8.39 3.13 1.77
N GLU A 101 -8.01 4.29 1.23
CA GLU A 101 -7.17 4.42 0.06
C GLU A 101 -5.89 5.15 0.45
N LEU A 102 -4.74 4.63 0.04
CA LEU A 102 -3.45 5.25 0.26
C LEU A 102 -2.71 5.36 -1.07
N LYS A 103 -2.34 6.58 -1.44
CA LYS A 103 -1.49 6.84 -2.59
C LYS A 103 -0.04 6.87 -2.16
N VAL A 104 0.80 6.32 -3.02
CA VAL A 104 2.24 6.25 -2.82
C VAL A 104 2.95 6.77 -4.06
N THR A 105 4.17 7.27 -3.87
CA THR A 105 5.07 7.62 -4.96
C THR A 105 6.37 6.83 -4.81
N HIS A 106 7.03 6.60 -5.94
CA HIS A 106 8.32 5.94 -6.00
C HIS A 106 9.37 7.00 -6.34
N ALA A 107 10.24 7.36 -5.40
CA ALA A 107 11.23 8.40 -5.64
C ALA A 107 12.23 7.98 -6.75
N ALA A 108 12.30 8.75 -7.83
CA ALA A 108 13.21 8.46 -8.94
C ALA A 108 14.71 8.68 -8.62
N ALA A 109 15.05 9.30 -7.48
CA ALA A 109 16.35 9.98 -7.36
C ALA A 109 17.29 9.53 -6.22
N ARG A 110 16.89 8.71 -5.24
CA ARG A 110 17.84 8.25 -4.19
C ARG A 110 17.56 6.81 -3.70
N ALA A 111 18.53 5.94 -4.02
CA ALA A 111 18.93 4.69 -3.39
C ALA A 111 18.18 3.36 -3.64
N THR A 112 16.88 3.28 -3.89
CA THR A 112 16.22 2.06 -4.43
C THR A 112 14.93 2.44 -5.13
N ARG A 113 14.58 1.82 -6.27
CA ARG A 113 13.32 2.10 -7.00
C ARG A 113 12.08 1.52 -6.30
N ASP A 114 12.27 0.99 -5.09
CA ASP A 114 11.42 -0.04 -4.50
C ASP A 114 10.88 0.39 -3.12
N GLU A 115 11.03 1.65 -2.76
CA GLU A 115 10.38 2.20 -1.56
C GLU A 115 9.10 2.93 -1.95
N ALA A 116 7.97 2.42 -1.45
CA ALA A 116 6.68 3.09 -1.56
C ALA A 116 6.62 4.22 -0.53
N ILE A 117 6.59 5.47 -0.99
CA ILE A 117 6.52 6.65 -0.13
C ILE A 117 5.07 7.14 -0.08
N PRO A 118 4.36 6.99 1.07
CA PRO A 118 3.02 7.54 1.26
C PRO A 118 2.94 9.04 0.97
N THR A 119 1.98 9.44 0.16
CA THR A 119 1.75 10.87 -0.17
C THR A 119 0.42 11.38 0.37
N GLU A 120 -0.64 10.59 0.26
CA GLU A 120 -1.95 10.94 0.80
C GLU A 120 -2.78 9.70 1.09
N PHE A 121 -3.72 9.81 2.03
CA PHE A 121 -4.72 8.78 2.26
C PHE A 121 -6.12 9.37 2.38
N HIS A 122 -7.10 8.52 2.08
CA HIS A 122 -8.52 8.80 2.16
C HIS A 122 -9.19 7.72 3.03
N LEU A 123 -9.87 8.13 4.10
CA LEU A 123 -10.76 7.27 4.85
C LEU A 123 -12.21 7.61 4.47
N ILE A 124 -12.85 6.73 3.72
CA ILE A 124 -14.16 6.95 3.11
C ILE A 124 -15.20 6.13 3.87
N GLN A 125 -16.33 6.73 4.22
CA GLN A 125 -17.49 6.06 4.77
C GLN A 125 -18.68 6.24 3.82
N HIS A 126 -19.35 5.14 3.51
CA HIS A 126 -20.61 5.13 2.75
C HIS A 126 -21.68 4.39 3.56
N VAL A 127 -22.69 5.14 4.00
CA VAL A 127 -23.90 4.59 4.60
C VAL A 127 -24.94 4.41 3.50
N TYR A 128 -25.28 3.16 3.19
CA TYR A 128 -26.17 2.84 2.07
C TYR A 128 -27.58 3.34 2.30
N GLN A 129 -28.05 3.27 3.55
CA GLN A 129 -29.35 3.79 3.91
C GLN A 129 -29.34 5.33 3.84
N GLY A 130 -30.01 5.87 2.82
CA GLY A 130 -30.04 7.31 2.56
C GLY A 130 -28.81 7.85 1.81
N ASP A 131 -27.97 6.98 1.24
CA ASP A 131 -26.82 7.31 0.38
C ASP A 131 -25.91 8.42 0.95
N LYS A 132 -25.60 8.34 2.24
CA LYS A 132 -24.75 9.33 2.91
C LYS A 132 -23.28 8.95 2.75
N ARG A 133 -22.45 9.91 2.36
CA ARG A 133 -21.02 9.72 2.09
C ARG A 133 -20.21 10.77 2.84
N SER A 134 -19.07 10.35 3.38
CA SER A 134 -18.09 11.25 4.00
C SER A 134 -16.67 10.73 3.77
N SER A 135 -15.70 11.64 3.70
CA SER A 135 -14.28 11.31 3.64
C SER A 135 -13.49 12.10 4.68
N LEU A 136 -12.42 11.48 5.17
CA LEU A 136 -11.28 12.18 5.75
C LEU A 136 -10.12 12.06 4.76
N ASP A 137 -9.68 13.21 4.27
CA ASP A 137 -8.62 13.32 3.28
C ASP A 137 -7.37 13.91 3.94
N CYS A 138 -6.26 13.18 3.90
CA CYS A 138 -5.03 13.52 4.60
C CYS A 138 -3.84 13.57 3.66
N THR A 139 -3.19 14.73 3.55
CA THR A 139 -1.91 14.87 2.83
C THR A 139 -0.77 14.63 3.80
N LEU A 140 0.07 13.65 3.49
CA LEU A 140 1.16 13.20 4.36
C LEU A 140 2.39 14.09 4.17
N ARG A 141 3.05 14.38 5.29
CA ARG A 141 4.35 15.07 5.25
C ARG A 141 5.41 14.00 5.05
N THR A 142 6.12 14.06 3.95
CA THR A 142 7.31 13.22 3.76
C THR A 142 8.30 13.59 4.85
N VAL A 143 8.59 12.67 5.77
CA VAL A 143 9.70 12.84 6.72
C VAL A 143 10.97 12.82 5.86
N ARG A 144 11.57 14.00 5.67
CA ARG A 144 12.86 14.15 4.97
C ARG A 144 14.01 13.70 5.87
#